data_AF-A0AAN1SGV3-F1
#
_entry.id   AF-A0AAN1SGV3-F1
#
_cell.length_a   1.000
_cell.length_b   1.000
_cell.length_c   1.000
_cell.angle_alpha   90.00
_cell.angle_beta   90.00
_cell.angle_gamma   90.00
#
_symmetry.space_group_name_H-M   'P 1'
#
loop_
_entity.id
_entity.type
_entity.pdbx_description
1 polymer ?
#
loop_
_entity_poly.entity_id
_entity_poly.type
_entity_poly.pdbx_seq_one_letter_code
_entity_poly.pdbx_strand_id
1 'polypeptide(L)'
;MRYPQIFINHSGKSIFIKPIDLNGGKNSFAINMNEISDDEKLKKSYDLLNSGKFIYQEKLKQHRDINRIYSQSINTVRVHSFYNQEKDEVELISALMRFGKDGVEVDNGSAGGLYVAVDLNNWRLIGNGKNYYSNGGTIFKSHPNSNTIFNGFELPFKEEVYPLIDKAHRLFPNKMIGWDLAFTPDGITIVEGNYSPHLVMAQVSSGGFRQHEGFNRVFGEYIK
;
A
#
# COMPACT_ATOMS: atom_id res chain seq x y z
N MET A 1 34.80 3.66 13.19
CA MET A 1 33.84 3.49 12.07
C MET A 1 32.95 4.73 12.06
N ARG A 2 32.89 5.54 10.99
CA ARG A 2 31.98 6.71 10.96
C ARG A 2 30.59 6.22 10.56
N TYR A 3 29.65 6.25 11.50
CA TYR A 3 28.25 5.89 11.25
C TYR A 3 27.64 6.79 10.18
N PRO A 4 26.86 6.26 9.23
CA PRO A 4 26.05 7.08 8.34
C PRO A 4 25.20 8.07 9.13
N GLN A 5 25.22 9.35 8.75
CA GLN A 5 24.53 10.45 9.45
C GLN A 5 23.04 10.17 9.72
N ILE A 6 22.43 9.32 8.87
CA ILE A 6 21.03 8.89 8.97
C ILE A 6 20.70 8.15 10.26
N PHE A 7 21.65 7.40 10.81
CA PHE A 7 21.46 6.67 12.07
C PHE A 7 21.51 7.60 13.28
N ILE A 8 22.33 8.65 13.20
CA ILE A 8 22.46 9.66 14.26
C ILE A 8 21.20 10.53 14.30
N ASN A 9 20.68 10.93 13.14
CA ASN A 9 19.50 11.80 13.04
C ASN A 9 18.18 11.11 13.40
N HIS A 10 18.15 9.78 13.56
CA HIS A 10 16.94 8.99 13.82
C HIS A 10 17.05 8.14 15.10
N SER A 11 17.96 8.51 16.02
CA SER A 11 18.03 7.92 17.36
C SER A 11 16.65 7.90 18.02
N GLY A 12 16.25 6.76 18.60
CA GLY A 12 14.92 6.59 19.21
C GLY A 12 13.81 6.11 18.27
N LYS A 13 14.03 6.03 16.96
CA LYS A 13 13.02 5.67 15.96
C LYS A 13 13.24 4.28 15.37
N SER A 14 12.21 3.70 14.75
CA SER A 14 12.40 2.55 13.86
C SER A 14 12.50 3.03 12.41
N ILE A 15 13.51 2.57 11.69
CA ILE A 15 13.73 2.91 10.27
C ILE A 15 13.36 1.69 9.42
N PHE A 16 12.58 1.90 8.38
CA PHE A 16 12.27 0.91 7.36
C PHE A 16 13.19 1.12 6.14
N ILE A 17 13.89 0.07 5.74
CA ILE A 17 14.88 0.09 4.66
C ILE A 17 14.30 -0.67 3.47
N LYS A 18 14.31 -0.03 2.30
CA LYS A 18 13.76 -0.55 1.04
C LYS A 18 14.82 -0.56 -0.06
N PRO A 19 15.10 -1.70 -0.71
CA PRO A 19 15.92 -1.72 -1.93
C PRO A 19 15.25 -0.93 -3.06
N ILE A 20 16.03 -0.21 -3.87
CA ILE A 20 15.51 0.62 -4.97
C ILE A 20 15.10 -0.22 -6.20
N ASP A 21 15.63 -1.43 -6.34
CA ASP A 21 15.56 -2.25 -7.56
C ASP A 21 14.74 -3.54 -7.42
N LEU A 22 14.06 -3.73 -6.29
CA LEU A 22 13.25 -4.93 -6.01
C LEU A 22 11.76 -4.60 -5.86
N ASN A 23 10.91 -5.57 -6.21
CA ASN A 23 9.45 -5.46 -6.16
C ASN A 23 8.84 -6.33 -5.05
N GLY A 24 7.66 -5.95 -4.58
CA GLY A 24 6.83 -6.75 -3.67
C GLY A 24 7.33 -6.84 -2.22
N GLY A 25 8.15 -5.87 -1.78
CA GLY A 25 8.71 -5.84 -0.43
C GLY A 25 9.89 -6.79 -0.20
N LYS A 26 10.41 -7.44 -1.25
CA LYS A 26 11.57 -8.32 -1.14
C LYS A 26 12.77 -7.58 -0.55
N ASN A 27 13.40 -8.19 0.45
CA ASN A 27 14.55 -7.64 1.19
C ASN A 27 14.29 -6.26 1.83
N SER A 28 13.03 -5.90 2.09
CA SER A 28 12.69 -4.76 2.93
C SER A 28 12.61 -5.20 4.40
N PHE A 29 13.14 -4.40 5.31
CA PHE A 29 13.18 -4.74 6.73
C PHE A 29 13.18 -3.49 7.61
N ALA A 30 12.71 -3.64 8.85
CA ALA A 30 12.76 -2.58 9.86
C ALA A 30 13.98 -2.79 10.77
N ILE A 31 14.66 -1.71 11.13
CA ILE A 31 15.63 -1.69 12.22
C ILE A 31 15.11 -0.78 13.32
N ASN A 32 15.04 -1.29 14.55
CA ASN A 32 14.79 -0.48 15.73
C ASN A 32 16.11 0.15 16.19
N MET A 33 16.23 1.48 16.11
CA MET A 33 17.46 2.18 16.48
C MET A 33 17.81 2.04 17.98
N ASN A 34 16.87 1.61 18.82
CA ASN A 34 17.13 1.35 20.24
C ASN A 34 17.70 -0.06 20.50
N GLU A 35 17.52 -1.00 19.56
CA GLU A 35 18.06 -2.37 19.64
C GLU A 35 19.43 -2.50 18.94
N ILE A 36 19.92 -1.38 18.42
CA ILE A 36 21.21 -1.22 17.73
C ILE A 36 22.40 -1.17 18.71
N SER A 37 22.24 -1.64 19.95
CA SER A 37 23.38 -1.86 20.84
C SER A 37 24.23 -3.08 20.46
N ASP A 38 23.81 -3.86 19.47
CA ASP A 38 24.42 -5.13 19.05
C ASP A 38 25.22 -4.95 17.75
N ASP A 39 26.55 -4.86 17.88
CA ASP A 39 27.50 -4.52 16.82
C ASP A 39 27.40 -5.43 15.58
N GLU A 40 26.96 -6.68 15.72
CA GLU A 40 26.88 -7.65 14.63
C GLU A 40 25.70 -7.42 13.69
N LYS A 41 24.50 -7.13 14.22
CA LYS A 41 23.32 -6.78 13.40
C LYS A 41 23.51 -5.45 12.68
N LEU A 42 24.18 -4.51 13.36
CA LEU A 42 24.64 -3.24 12.80
C LEU A 42 25.59 -3.46 11.62
N LYS A 43 26.60 -4.31 11.78
CA LYS A 43 27.59 -4.60 10.74
C LYS A 43 26.96 -5.26 9.51
N LYS A 44 26.06 -6.24 9.72
CA LYS A 44 25.32 -6.87 8.61
C LYS A 44 24.44 -5.87 7.86
N SER A 45 23.79 -4.96 8.59
CA SER A 45 23.03 -3.86 8.01
C SER A 45 23.95 -2.90 7.25
N TYR A 46 25.11 -2.56 7.81
CA TYR A 46 26.10 -1.68 7.18
C TYR A 46 26.67 -2.26 5.88
N ASP A 47 27.04 -3.54 5.85
CA ASP A 47 27.55 -4.21 4.65
C ASP A 47 26.49 -4.26 3.56
N LEU A 48 25.23 -4.54 3.93
CA LEU A 48 24.11 -4.49 3.01
C LEU A 48 23.92 -3.06 2.45
N LEU A 49 23.93 -2.05 3.31
CA LEU A 49 23.76 -0.64 2.94
C LEU A 49 24.91 -0.10 2.08
N ASN A 50 26.14 -0.56 2.27
CA ASN A 50 27.29 -0.22 1.42
C ASN A 50 27.26 -0.99 0.09
N SER A 51 26.56 -2.12 0.02
CA SER A 51 26.51 -2.98 -1.17
C SER A 51 25.47 -2.57 -2.22
N GLY A 52 24.53 -1.66 -1.88
CA GLY A 52 23.36 -1.40 -2.74
C GLY A 52 22.74 -0.01 -2.63
N LYS A 53 21.68 0.19 -3.41
CA LYS A 53 20.90 1.44 -3.47
C LYS A 53 19.63 1.25 -2.62
N PHE A 54 19.57 1.91 -1.47
CA PHE A 54 18.45 1.83 -0.54
C PHE A 54 17.76 3.17 -0.32
N ILE A 55 16.46 3.11 -0.02
CA ILE A 55 15.68 4.22 0.54
C ILE A 55 15.43 3.91 2.01
N TYR A 56 15.51 4.96 2.82
CA TYR A 56 15.21 4.93 4.24
C TYR A 56 13.92 5.70 4.49
N GLN A 57 13.00 5.08 5.21
CA GLN A 57 11.72 5.67 5.56
C GLN A 57 11.49 5.47 7.06
N GLU A 58 10.98 6.48 7.75
CA GLU A 58 10.54 6.29 9.13
C GLU A 58 9.40 5.26 9.18
N LYS A 59 9.42 4.37 10.19
CA LYS A 59 8.35 3.39 10.37
C LYS A 59 7.03 4.13 10.58
N LEU A 60 6.07 3.88 9.70
CA LEU A 60 4.75 4.47 9.79
C LEU A 60 4.01 3.90 11.00
N LYS A 61 3.15 4.74 11.60
CA LYS A 61 2.17 4.31 12.59
C LYS A 61 0.81 4.23 11.93
N GLN A 62 0.14 3.08 12.03
CA GLN A 62 -1.18 2.89 11.45
C GLN A 62 -2.27 3.59 12.26
N HIS A 63 -3.24 4.16 11.54
CA HIS A 63 -4.44 4.77 12.10
C HIS A 63 -5.24 3.76 12.94
N ARG A 64 -5.80 4.24 14.05
CA ARG A 64 -6.50 3.39 15.04
C ARG A 64 -7.66 2.59 14.44
N ASP A 65 -8.37 3.16 13.47
CA ASP A 65 -9.52 2.48 12.87
C ASP A 65 -9.08 1.30 12.01
N ILE A 66 -7.99 1.44 11.27
CA ILE A 66 -7.47 0.34 10.45
C ILE A 66 -6.92 -0.78 11.35
N ASN A 67 -6.33 -0.43 12.51
CA ASN A 67 -5.91 -1.41 13.53
C ASN A 67 -7.06 -2.27 14.07
N ARG A 68 -8.33 -1.81 13.97
CA ARG A 68 -9.50 -2.63 14.34
C ARG A 68 -9.71 -3.79 13.37
N ILE A 69 -9.22 -3.68 12.13
CA ILE A 69 -9.25 -4.76 11.15
C ILE A 69 -8.03 -5.65 11.36
N TYR A 70 -6.83 -5.07 11.30
CA TYR A 70 -5.59 -5.79 11.53
C TYR A 70 -4.50 -4.84 12.03
N SER A 71 -3.86 -5.16 13.15
CA SER A 71 -2.91 -4.27 13.84
C SER A 71 -1.45 -4.68 13.70
N GLN A 72 -1.18 -5.84 13.10
CA GLN A 72 0.17 -6.41 13.06
C GLN A 72 0.97 -5.99 11.80
N SER A 73 0.38 -5.21 10.90
CA SER A 73 1.08 -4.68 9.74
C SER A 73 0.56 -3.29 9.36
N ILE A 74 1.32 -2.59 8.51
CA ILE A 74 0.78 -1.44 7.78
C ILE A 74 -0.10 -1.97 6.65
N ASN A 75 -1.39 -1.72 6.75
CA ASN A 75 -2.43 -2.05 5.79
C ASN A 75 -2.72 -0.84 4.93
N THR A 76 -2.66 -1.06 3.63
CA THR A 76 -2.67 0.02 2.65
C THR A 76 -3.84 -0.10 1.70
N VAL A 77 -4.27 1.03 1.17
CA VAL A 77 -5.17 1.08 0.03
C VAL A 77 -4.34 1.23 -1.23
N ARG A 78 -4.47 0.26 -2.14
CA ARG A 78 -3.99 0.37 -3.52
C ARG A 78 -5.01 1.18 -4.29
N VAL A 79 -4.63 2.37 -4.73
CA VAL A 79 -5.42 3.25 -5.61
C VAL A 79 -4.80 3.25 -7.00
N HIS A 80 -5.58 2.97 -8.03
CA HIS A 80 -5.15 3.11 -9.41
C HIS A 80 -5.68 4.43 -9.94
N SER A 81 -4.78 5.28 -10.45
CA SER A 81 -5.16 6.52 -11.10
C SER A 81 -4.72 6.53 -12.56
N PHE A 82 -5.44 7.27 -13.38
CA PHE A 82 -5.11 7.58 -14.76
C PHE A 82 -5.00 9.09 -14.94
N TYR A 83 -3.96 9.56 -15.62
CA TYR A 83 -3.78 10.96 -15.96
C TYR A 83 -3.97 11.15 -17.46
N ASN A 84 -5.08 11.79 -17.83
CA ASN A 84 -5.33 12.26 -19.18
C ASN A 84 -4.64 13.60 -19.39
N GLN A 85 -3.42 13.58 -19.92
CA GLN A 85 -2.63 14.79 -20.16
C GLN A 85 -3.23 15.73 -21.22
N GLU A 86 -4.04 15.22 -22.15
CA GLU A 86 -4.69 16.05 -23.17
C GLU A 86 -5.82 16.90 -22.57
N LYS A 87 -6.53 16.35 -21.57
CA LYS A 87 -7.61 17.03 -20.84
C LYS A 87 -7.14 17.65 -19.51
N ASP A 88 -5.87 17.45 -19.17
CA ASP A 88 -5.28 17.80 -17.88
C ASP A 88 -6.05 17.26 -16.65
N GLU A 89 -6.55 16.04 -16.74
CA GLU A 89 -7.48 15.44 -15.77
C GLU A 89 -6.93 14.15 -15.16
N VAL A 90 -6.90 14.08 -13.82
CA VAL A 90 -6.57 12.84 -13.08
C VAL A 90 -7.86 12.18 -12.60
N GLU A 91 -8.03 10.91 -12.96
CA GLU A 91 -9.19 10.08 -12.60
C GLU A 91 -8.76 8.89 -11.74
N LEU A 92 -9.56 8.58 -10.71
CA LEU A 92 -9.40 7.34 -9.93
C LEU A 92 -10.15 6.21 -10.64
N ILE A 93 -9.44 5.14 -10.98
CA ILE A 93 -9.97 4.01 -11.75
C ILE A 93 -10.54 2.94 -10.84
N SER A 94 -9.81 2.63 -9.77
CA SER A 94 -10.20 1.61 -8.80
C SER A 94 -9.42 1.80 -7.51
N ALA A 95 -9.98 1.32 -6.40
CA ALA A 95 -9.26 1.18 -5.16
C ALA A 95 -9.61 -0.14 -4.48
N LEU A 96 -8.64 -0.70 -3.77
CA LEU A 96 -8.81 -1.87 -2.91
C LEU A 96 -7.92 -1.73 -1.70
N MET A 97 -8.42 -2.13 -0.54
CA MET A 97 -7.62 -2.22 0.67
C MET A 97 -7.00 -3.59 0.78
N ARG A 98 -5.74 -3.64 1.22
CA ARG A 98 -4.98 -4.86 1.46
C ARG A 98 -4.73 -5.02 2.95
N PHE A 99 -4.84 -6.25 3.44
CA PHE A 99 -4.64 -6.60 4.84
C PHE A 99 -3.66 -7.76 4.98
N GLY A 100 -2.85 -7.71 6.04
CA GLY A 100 -2.13 -8.91 6.50
C GLY A 100 -3.12 -9.92 7.09
N LYS A 101 -2.64 -11.11 7.46
CA LYS A 101 -3.39 -12.08 8.26
C LYS A 101 -2.44 -13.01 8.99
N ASP A 102 -2.92 -13.71 10.01
CA ASP A 102 -2.20 -14.81 10.67
C ASP A 102 -0.80 -14.45 11.19
N GLY A 103 -0.64 -13.23 11.71
CA GLY A 103 0.63 -12.76 12.28
C GLY A 103 1.65 -12.27 11.26
N VAL A 104 1.30 -12.23 9.98
CA VAL A 104 2.16 -11.68 8.93
C VAL A 104 2.24 -10.15 9.04
N GLU A 105 3.46 -9.61 9.06
CA GLU A 105 3.76 -8.18 9.22
C GLU A 105 3.68 -7.37 7.91
N VAL A 106 3.27 -7.99 6.81
CA VAL A 106 3.04 -7.33 5.52
C VAL A 106 1.61 -7.57 5.05
N ASP A 107 1.04 -6.63 4.31
CA ASP A 107 -0.32 -6.70 3.77
C ASP A 107 -0.39 -7.23 2.33
N ASN A 108 0.77 -7.51 1.73
CA ASN A 108 0.86 -7.94 0.35
C ASN A 108 0.15 -9.30 0.14
N GLY A 109 -0.80 -9.34 -0.80
CA GLY A 109 -1.53 -10.56 -1.13
C GLY A 109 -0.63 -11.74 -1.50
N SER A 110 0.52 -11.49 -2.14
CA SER A 110 1.48 -12.55 -2.49
C SER A 110 2.12 -13.23 -1.27
N ALA A 111 2.12 -12.57 -0.11
CA ALA A 111 2.55 -13.12 1.17
C ALA A 111 1.39 -13.76 1.98
N GLY A 112 0.23 -13.96 1.34
CA GLY A 112 -0.95 -14.53 2.00
C GLY A 112 -2.01 -13.50 2.42
N GLY A 113 -1.78 -12.21 2.18
CA GLY A 113 -2.71 -11.14 2.56
C GLY A 113 -4.10 -11.23 1.91
N LEU A 114 -5.03 -10.47 2.48
CA LEU A 114 -6.40 -10.30 1.99
C LEU A 114 -6.53 -9.00 1.21
N TYR A 115 -7.49 -8.93 0.29
CA TYR A 115 -7.87 -7.69 -0.37
C TYR A 115 -9.39 -7.55 -0.45
N VAL A 116 -9.87 -6.31 -0.26
CA VAL A 116 -11.28 -5.93 -0.29
C VAL A 116 -11.43 -4.71 -1.21
N ALA A 117 -12.46 -4.68 -2.06
CA ALA A 117 -12.73 -3.52 -2.90
C ALA A 117 -13.10 -2.29 -2.05
N VAL A 118 -12.73 -1.11 -2.53
CA VAL A 118 -13.12 0.18 -1.95
C VAL A 118 -14.06 0.88 -2.92
N ASP A 119 -15.18 1.36 -2.40
CA ASP A 119 -16.08 2.25 -3.13
C ASP A 119 -15.43 3.64 -3.25
N LEU A 120 -15.14 4.08 -4.48
CA LEU A 120 -14.49 5.37 -4.74
C LEU A 120 -15.36 6.57 -4.33
N ASN A 121 -16.69 6.43 -4.34
CA ASN A 121 -17.60 7.53 -4.04
C ASN A 121 -17.75 7.74 -2.54
N ASN A 122 -17.84 6.64 -1.79
CA ASN A 122 -18.10 6.67 -0.35
C ASN A 122 -16.86 6.40 0.51
N TRP A 123 -15.76 5.98 -0.09
CA TRP A 123 -14.50 5.64 0.56
C TRP A 123 -14.66 4.65 1.71
N ARG A 124 -15.39 3.58 1.43
CA ARG A 124 -15.66 2.46 2.35
C ARG A 124 -15.38 1.14 1.67
N LEU A 125 -15.06 0.13 2.48
CA LEU A 125 -14.91 -1.23 2.01
C LEU A 125 -16.26 -1.80 1.54
N ILE A 126 -16.26 -2.50 0.41
CA ILE A 126 -17.44 -3.13 -0.16
C ILE A 126 -17.22 -4.61 -0.44
N GLY A 127 -18.22 -5.41 -0.07
CA GLY A 127 -18.21 -6.86 -0.25
C GLY A 127 -17.30 -7.60 0.73
N ASN A 128 -16.80 -8.75 0.27
CA ASN A 128 -16.01 -9.68 1.08
C ASN A 128 -14.52 -9.55 0.76
N GLY A 129 -13.68 -9.83 1.74
CA GLY A 129 -12.25 -10.04 1.53
C GLY A 129 -11.97 -11.29 0.73
N LYS A 130 -10.91 -11.25 -0.08
CA LYS A 130 -10.44 -12.37 -0.89
C LYS A 130 -8.94 -12.52 -0.72
N ASN A 131 -8.43 -13.72 -0.92
CA ASN A 131 -7.00 -13.93 -1.14
C ASN A 131 -6.75 -14.44 -2.56
N TYR A 132 -5.48 -14.56 -2.95
CA TYR A 132 -5.15 -15.14 -4.25
C TYR A 132 -5.52 -16.63 -4.31
N TYR A 133 -5.82 -17.12 -5.51
CA TYR A 133 -6.04 -18.56 -5.75
C TYR A 133 -4.87 -19.43 -5.31
N SER A 134 -3.63 -18.94 -5.47
CA SER A 134 -2.42 -19.61 -4.96
C SER A 134 -2.45 -19.80 -3.44
N ASN A 135 -3.27 -19.02 -2.73
CA ASN A 135 -3.44 -19.03 -1.28
C ASN A 135 -4.80 -19.62 -0.87
N GLY A 136 -5.45 -20.38 -1.76
CA GLY A 136 -6.73 -21.06 -1.53
C GLY A 136 -7.97 -20.34 -2.08
N GLY A 137 -7.85 -19.11 -2.59
CA GLY A 137 -8.97 -18.38 -3.22
C GLY A 137 -10.19 -18.20 -2.31
N THR A 138 -9.98 -18.15 -1.00
CA THR A 138 -11.04 -18.11 0.01
C THR A 138 -11.70 -16.74 0.05
N ILE A 139 -13.01 -16.75 0.31
CA ILE A 139 -13.84 -15.55 0.49
C ILE A 139 -14.12 -15.37 1.98
N PHE A 140 -13.86 -14.17 2.49
CA PHE A 140 -13.94 -13.81 3.90
C PHE A 140 -14.98 -12.71 4.12
N LYS A 141 -16.05 -12.98 4.87
CA LYS A 141 -17.03 -11.95 5.25
C LYS A 141 -16.45 -10.93 6.24
N SER A 142 -15.56 -11.40 7.10
CA SER A 142 -14.85 -10.62 8.11
C SER A 142 -13.37 -11.03 8.13
N HIS A 143 -12.53 -10.17 8.72
CA HIS A 143 -11.12 -10.47 8.88
C HIS A 143 -10.93 -11.67 9.82
N PRO A 144 -10.14 -12.69 9.44
CA PRO A 144 -10.04 -13.95 10.20
C PRO A 144 -9.48 -13.78 11.62
N ASN A 145 -8.62 -12.77 11.84
CA ASN A 145 -8.03 -12.53 13.15
C ASN A 145 -8.89 -11.65 14.08
N SER A 146 -9.57 -10.62 13.56
CA SER A 146 -10.30 -9.63 14.39
C SER A 146 -11.81 -9.82 14.35
N ASN A 147 -12.32 -10.65 13.44
CA ASN A 147 -13.74 -10.79 13.11
C ASN A 147 -14.44 -9.49 12.67
N THR A 148 -13.68 -8.43 12.37
CA THR A 148 -14.24 -7.18 11.83
C THR A 148 -14.82 -7.42 10.44
N ILE A 149 -16.11 -7.10 10.28
CA ILE A 149 -16.82 -7.19 9.00
C ILE A 149 -16.24 -6.15 8.05
N PHE A 150 -15.93 -6.58 6.83
CA PHE A 150 -15.37 -5.68 5.82
C PHE A 150 -16.45 -4.76 5.24
N ASN A 151 -17.55 -5.34 4.74
CA ASN A 151 -18.57 -4.59 4.02
C ASN A 151 -19.15 -3.44 4.88
N GLY A 152 -19.04 -2.21 4.37
CA GLY A 152 -19.52 -1.01 5.03
C GLY A 152 -18.52 -0.34 5.97
N PHE A 153 -17.32 -0.90 6.16
CA PHE A 153 -16.28 -0.26 6.97
C PHE A 153 -15.78 1.03 6.29
N GLU A 154 -15.93 2.16 6.96
CA GLU A 154 -15.49 3.47 6.46
C GLU A 154 -13.99 3.68 6.65
N LEU A 155 -13.32 4.16 5.60
CA LEU A 155 -11.90 4.49 5.66
C LEU A 155 -11.71 5.95 6.10
N PRO A 156 -10.68 6.26 6.91
CA PRO A 156 -10.44 7.61 7.39
C PRO A 156 -9.99 8.55 6.26
N PHE A 157 -10.10 9.87 6.49
CA PHE A 157 -9.57 10.93 5.62
C PHE A 157 -10.06 10.89 4.16
N LYS A 158 -11.30 10.44 3.92
CA LYS A 158 -11.92 10.37 2.58
C LYS A 158 -11.64 11.59 1.70
N GLU A 159 -11.87 12.79 2.24
CA GLU A 159 -11.78 14.05 1.50
C GLU A 159 -10.34 14.41 1.10
N GLU A 160 -9.31 13.79 1.71
CA GLU A 160 -7.90 14.05 1.43
C GLU A 160 -7.34 13.16 0.31
N VAL A 161 -7.99 12.05 0.00
CA VAL A 161 -7.48 11.01 -0.91
C VAL A 161 -7.30 11.56 -2.32
N TYR A 162 -8.36 12.12 -2.91
CA TYR A 162 -8.30 12.58 -4.29
C TYR A 162 -7.33 13.76 -4.47
N PRO A 163 -7.36 14.83 -3.65
CA PRO A 163 -6.38 15.92 -3.74
C PRO A 163 -4.94 15.44 -3.62
N LEU A 164 -4.67 14.47 -2.75
CA LEU A 164 -3.34 13.89 -2.59
C LEU A 164 -2.88 13.15 -3.86
N ILE A 165 -3.73 12.30 -4.43
CA ILE A 165 -3.41 11.54 -5.64
C ILE A 165 -3.29 12.44 -6.87
N ASP A 166 -4.20 13.39 -7.06
CA ASP A 166 -4.15 14.34 -8.18
C ASP A 166 -2.81 15.11 -8.17
N LYS A 167 -2.46 15.69 -7.01
CA LYS A 167 -1.19 16.41 -6.84
C LYS A 167 0.02 15.50 -7.09
N ALA A 168 0.00 14.28 -6.56
CA ALA A 168 1.12 13.35 -6.69
C ALA A 168 1.30 12.83 -8.13
N HIS A 169 0.21 12.49 -8.82
CA HIS A 169 0.26 11.95 -10.19
C HIS A 169 0.80 12.99 -11.18
N ARG A 170 0.41 14.26 -11.03
CA ARG A 170 0.90 15.36 -11.88
C ARG A 170 2.43 15.55 -11.84
N LEU A 171 3.12 15.00 -10.85
CA LEU A 171 4.58 15.03 -10.76
C LEU A 171 5.26 14.00 -11.69
N PHE A 172 4.49 13.07 -12.27
CA PHE A 172 5.01 11.97 -13.08
C PHE A 172 4.38 11.98 -14.47
N PRO A 173 5.15 11.66 -15.52
CA PRO A 173 4.65 11.60 -16.89
C PRO A 173 3.84 10.34 -17.19
N ASN A 174 3.78 9.38 -16.27
CA ASN A 174 3.11 8.10 -16.47
C ASN A 174 1.60 8.27 -16.58
N LYS A 175 0.97 7.69 -17.61
CA LYS A 175 -0.49 7.72 -17.75
C LYS A 175 -1.21 6.99 -16.62
N MET A 176 -0.66 5.90 -16.10
CA MET A 176 -1.27 5.12 -15.04
C MET A 176 -0.28 4.83 -13.92
N ILE A 177 -0.71 4.99 -12.67
CA ILE A 177 0.08 4.68 -11.48
C ILE A 177 -0.80 3.96 -10.45
N GLY A 178 -0.24 2.96 -9.77
CA GLY A 178 -0.85 2.35 -8.59
C GLY A 178 -0.20 2.84 -7.32
N TRP A 179 -0.92 3.61 -6.53
CA TRP A 179 -0.47 4.20 -5.28
C TRP A 179 -0.82 3.32 -4.10
N ASP A 180 0.13 3.12 -3.20
CA ASP A 180 -0.12 2.47 -1.92
C ASP A 180 -0.22 3.53 -0.84
N LEU A 181 -1.43 3.68 -0.29
CA LEU A 181 -1.75 4.67 0.72
C LEU A 181 -1.80 4.01 2.10
N ALA A 182 -1.00 4.51 3.04
CA ALA A 182 -1.12 4.17 4.46
C ALA A 182 -1.87 5.28 5.19
N PHE A 183 -2.83 4.89 6.03
CA PHE A 183 -3.55 5.82 6.90
C PHE A 183 -2.83 5.88 8.24
N THR A 184 -2.43 7.07 8.65
CA THR A 184 -1.70 7.32 9.90
C THR A 184 -2.54 8.22 10.83
N PRO A 185 -2.21 8.35 12.12
CA PRO A 185 -2.90 9.30 13.00
C PRO A 185 -2.93 10.74 12.49
N ASP A 186 -1.93 11.14 11.70
CA ASP A 186 -1.73 12.52 11.26
C ASP A 186 -2.18 12.75 9.80
N GLY A 187 -2.82 11.76 9.17
CA GLY A 187 -3.31 11.84 7.79
C GLY A 187 -2.82 10.69 6.91
N ILE A 188 -2.93 10.87 5.59
CA ILE A 188 -2.58 9.86 4.58
C ILE A 188 -1.12 9.99 4.16
N THR A 189 -0.37 8.88 4.14
CA THR A 189 0.99 8.80 3.61
C THR A 189 1.02 7.94 2.34
N ILE A 190 1.62 8.44 1.26
CA ILE A 190 1.95 7.63 0.09
C ILE A 190 3.20 6.78 0.44
N VAL A 191 3.03 5.47 0.47
CA VAL A 191 4.10 4.51 0.78
C VAL A 191 4.95 4.24 -0.46
N GLU A 192 4.31 4.07 -1.61
CA GLU A 192 4.94 3.82 -2.91
C GLU A 192 3.99 4.18 -4.07
N GLY A 193 4.58 4.52 -5.22
CA GLY A 193 3.88 4.68 -6.50
C GLY A 193 4.41 3.65 -7.51
N ASN A 194 3.53 2.82 -8.03
CA ASN A 194 3.88 1.72 -8.93
C ASN A 194 3.56 2.11 -10.39
N TYR A 195 4.60 2.27 -11.23
CA TYR A 195 4.43 2.64 -12.64
C TYR A 195 3.77 1.54 -13.51
N SER A 196 3.85 0.28 -13.08
CA SER A 196 3.21 -0.87 -13.73
C SER A 196 2.39 -1.64 -12.70
N PRO A 197 1.25 -1.09 -12.27
CA PRO A 197 0.51 -1.64 -11.16
C PRO A 197 -0.25 -2.90 -11.58
N HIS A 198 -0.18 -3.94 -10.75
CA HIS A 198 -0.95 -5.15 -10.98
C HIS A 198 -2.46 -4.87 -10.86
N LEU A 199 -3.24 -5.31 -11.86
CA LEU A 199 -4.68 -5.04 -11.94
C LEU A 199 -5.57 -6.21 -11.53
N VAL A 200 -5.01 -7.42 -11.40
CA VAL A 200 -5.82 -8.63 -11.14
C VAL A 200 -6.60 -8.55 -9.83
N MET A 201 -5.99 -8.05 -8.73
CA MET A 201 -6.70 -7.90 -7.46
C MET A 201 -7.91 -6.99 -7.62
N ALA A 202 -7.72 -5.86 -8.31
CA ALA A 202 -8.78 -4.89 -8.53
C ALA A 202 -9.90 -5.51 -9.38
N GLN A 203 -9.57 -6.18 -10.49
CA GLN A 203 -10.55 -6.88 -11.31
C GLN A 203 -11.33 -7.94 -10.51
N VAL A 204 -10.64 -8.80 -9.75
CA VAL A 204 -11.28 -9.85 -8.95
C VAL A 204 -12.15 -9.27 -7.85
N SER A 205 -11.69 -8.21 -7.18
CA SER A 205 -12.42 -7.56 -6.08
C SER A 205 -13.66 -6.81 -6.56
N SER A 206 -13.57 -6.16 -7.74
CA SER A 206 -14.62 -5.30 -8.27
C SER A 206 -15.58 -6.03 -9.21
N GLY A 207 -15.36 -7.31 -9.56
CA GLY A 207 -16.24 -8.04 -10.49
C GLY A 207 -15.92 -7.85 -11.97
N GLY A 208 -14.68 -7.44 -12.28
CA GLY A 208 -14.18 -7.22 -13.63
C GLY A 208 -14.37 -5.79 -14.11
N PHE A 209 -13.31 -5.17 -14.60
CA PHE A 209 -13.29 -3.73 -14.90
C PHE A 209 -14.24 -3.27 -16.01
N ARG A 210 -14.57 -4.12 -17.00
CA ARG A 210 -15.53 -3.77 -18.05
C ARG A 210 -16.94 -3.48 -17.52
N GLN A 211 -17.24 -3.88 -16.30
CA GLN A 211 -18.53 -3.61 -15.65
C GLN A 211 -18.56 -2.27 -14.91
N HIS A 212 -17.44 -1.54 -14.82
CA HIS A 212 -17.32 -0.29 -14.07
C HIS A 212 -17.32 0.93 -14.99
N GLU A 213 -18.21 1.88 -14.72
CA GLU A 213 -18.35 3.09 -15.54
C GLU A 213 -17.07 3.93 -15.62
N GLY A 214 -16.33 4.08 -14.50
CA GLY A 214 -15.06 4.82 -14.49
C GLY A 214 -14.00 4.19 -15.40
N PHE A 215 -13.91 2.87 -15.42
CA PHE A 215 -12.99 2.18 -16.32
C PHE A 215 -13.40 2.35 -17.79
N ASN A 216 -14.69 2.22 -18.10
CA ASN A 216 -15.17 2.40 -19.47
C ASN A 216 -15.03 3.86 -19.95
N ARG A 217 -15.16 4.83 -19.05
CA ARG A 217 -14.93 6.25 -19.35
C ARG A 217 -13.48 6.53 -19.76
N VAL A 218 -12.52 5.96 -19.03
CA VAL A 218 -11.09 6.16 -19.29
C VAL A 218 -10.57 5.31 -20.45
N PHE A 219 -10.95 4.03 -20.48
CA PHE A 219 -10.37 3.05 -21.40
C PHE A 219 -11.26 2.70 -22.60
N GLY A 220 -12.50 3.21 -22.66
CA GLY A 220 -13.44 2.88 -23.75
C GLY A 220 -12.89 3.20 -25.14
N GLU A 221 -12.12 4.28 -25.28
CA GLU A 221 -11.50 4.67 -26.55
C GLU A 221 -10.34 3.74 -26.97
N TYR A 222 -9.78 2.99 -26.01
CA TYR A 222 -8.64 2.10 -26.21
C TYR A 222 -9.05 0.63 -26.41
N ILE A 223 -10.28 0.27 -26.08
CA ILE A 223 -10.82 -1.09 -26.15
C ILE A 223 -11.76 -1.16 -27.35
N LYS A 224 -11.20 -1.41 -28.53
CA LYS A 224 -11.97 -1.75 -29.75
C LYS A 224 -12.15 -3.25 -29.88
#